data_AF-A0A498HC81-F1
#
_entry.id   AF-A0A498HC81-F1
#
_cell.length_a   1.000
_cell.length_b   1.000
_cell.length_c   1.000
_cell.angle_alpha   90.00
_cell.angle_beta   90.00
_cell.angle_gamma   90.00
#
_symmetry.space_group_name_H-M   'P 1'
#
loop_
_entity.id
_entity.type
_entity.pdbx_description
1 polymer ?
#
loop_
_entity_poly.entity_id
_entity_poly.type
_entity_poly.pdbx_seq_one_letter_code
_entity_poly.pdbx_strand_id
1 'polypeptide(L)'
;MVELGHGYLRTAIKDLKAAKTLYRYSLYPQAVFYFAQSVEKANKSLVLLNSNFTEDYLANKVRHDSTKIYDIAIIEQRKKYSKLLDNLDKCPELNNFSVIDRDKINGLLSESGTFLSENSKFRKEKEKLAFLSTRELNNILNNIYSELQTIENDMKEIADMDLDIKSWIKEIDSTIERMRMDNTESANSLAEELENLKESNLEDLRKIIKASWFLMAQGYLALIPLYYLAPIVLPHVNSTRYPGKGTSPVEIYNINMPLVKKLPELFDLHSNTLRNLKIFRDKV
;
A
#
# COMPACT_ATOMS: atom_id res chain seq x y z
N MET A 1 -16.86 -10.60 1.75
CA MET A 1 -15.81 -9.58 1.96
C MET A 1 -15.51 -8.79 0.70
N VAL A 2 -15.25 -9.46 -0.43
CA VAL A 2 -15.03 -8.81 -1.75
C VAL A 2 -16.18 -7.88 -2.17
N GLU A 3 -17.44 -8.32 -2.05
CA GLU A 3 -18.61 -7.47 -2.36
C GLU A 3 -18.71 -6.21 -1.48
N LEU A 4 -18.33 -6.31 -0.21
CA LEU A 4 -18.30 -5.18 0.71
C LEU A 4 -17.20 -4.17 0.31
N GLY A 5 -16.01 -4.67 -0.06
CA GLY A 5 -14.95 -3.86 -0.64
C GLY A 5 -15.44 -3.11 -1.90
N HIS A 6 -16.19 -3.79 -2.78
CA HIS A 6 -16.79 -3.16 -3.96
C HIS A 6 -17.81 -2.08 -3.59
N GLY A 7 -18.61 -2.32 -2.55
CA GLY A 7 -19.54 -1.33 -1.99
C GLY A 7 -18.82 -0.07 -1.52
N TYR A 8 -17.73 -0.22 -0.77
CA TYR A 8 -16.90 0.90 -0.32
C TYR A 8 -16.28 1.67 -1.49
N LEU A 9 -15.70 0.99 -2.49
CA LEU A 9 -15.12 1.65 -3.66
C LEU A 9 -16.16 2.48 -4.43
N ARG A 10 -17.35 1.91 -4.68
CA ARG A 10 -18.44 2.64 -5.36
C ARG A 10 -18.86 3.87 -4.57
N THR A 11 -18.88 3.78 -3.26
CA THR A 11 -19.25 4.91 -2.40
C THR A 11 -18.16 5.97 -2.36
N ALA A 12 -16.88 5.58 -2.30
CA ALA A 12 -15.75 6.50 -2.40
C ALA A 12 -15.80 7.32 -3.70
N ILE A 13 -16.07 6.68 -4.84
CA ILE A 13 -16.23 7.37 -6.13
C ILE A 13 -17.37 8.40 -6.10
N LYS A 14 -18.51 8.05 -5.49
CA LYS A 14 -19.64 8.98 -5.33
C LYS A 14 -19.28 10.16 -4.41
N ASP A 15 -18.62 9.90 -3.30
CA ASP A 15 -18.18 10.92 -2.35
C ASP A 15 -17.18 11.90 -3.00
N LEU A 16 -16.22 11.41 -3.78
CA LEU A 16 -15.31 12.28 -4.53
C LEU A 16 -16.06 13.15 -5.55
N LYS A 17 -17.06 12.59 -6.23
CA LYS A 17 -17.91 13.37 -7.16
C LYS A 17 -18.70 14.45 -6.43
N ALA A 18 -19.23 14.15 -5.24
CA ALA A 18 -19.90 15.12 -4.39
C ALA A 18 -18.93 16.22 -3.94
N ALA A 19 -17.73 15.85 -3.49
CA ALA A 19 -16.69 16.78 -3.06
C ALA A 19 -16.30 17.77 -4.18
N LYS A 20 -16.04 17.26 -5.40
CA LYS A 20 -15.77 18.08 -6.59
C LYS A 20 -16.92 19.06 -6.89
N THR A 21 -18.16 18.60 -6.77
CA THR A 21 -19.35 19.42 -7.04
C THR A 21 -19.49 20.53 -6.00
N LEU A 22 -19.41 20.19 -4.72
CA LEU A 22 -19.51 21.14 -3.61
C LEU A 22 -18.40 22.21 -3.66
N TYR A 23 -17.18 21.80 -4.01
CA TYR A 23 -16.06 22.71 -4.21
C TYR A 23 -16.36 23.76 -5.29
N ARG A 24 -16.92 23.34 -6.43
CA ARG A 24 -17.30 24.26 -7.54
C ARG A 24 -18.34 25.29 -7.15
N TYR A 25 -19.19 24.98 -6.17
CA TYR A 25 -20.19 25.90 -5.61
C TYR A 25 -19.70 26.64 -4.36
N SER A 26 -18.38 26.62 -4.08
CA SER A 26 -17.77 27.26 -2.91
C SER A 26 -18.26 26.74 -1.55
N LEU A 27 -18.85 25.54 -1.51
CA LEU A 27 -19.27 24.85 -0.29
C LEU A 27 -18.08 24.05 0.27
N TYR A 28 -17.00 24.77 0.62
CA TYR A 28 -15.71 24.20 0.97
C TYR A 28 -15.72 23.27 2.21
N PRO A 29 -16.42 23.58 3.33
CA PRO A 29 -16.48 22.65 4.45
C PRO A 29 -17.04 21.29 4.05
N GLN A 30 -18.12 21.29 3.26
CA GLN A 30 -18.76 20.07 2.76
C GLN A 30 -17.86 19.38 1.72
N ALA A 31 -17.17 20.13 0.86
CA ALA A 31 -16.22 19.56 -0.08
C ALA A 31 -15.09 18.80 0.64
N VAL A 32 -14.50 19.40 1.69
CA VAL A 32 -13.48 18.75 2.52
C VAL A 32 -14.05 17.51 3.23
N PHE A 33 -15.27 17.61 3.77
CA PHE A 33 -15.91 16.48 4.44
C PHE A 33 -16.11 15.28 3.49
N TYR A 34 -16.72 15.49 2.32
CA TYR A 34 -16.94 14.41 1.35
C TYR A 34 -15.62 13.88 0.77
N PHE A 35 -14.59 14.73 0.65
CA PHE A 35 -13.26 14.26 0.29
C PHE A 35 -12.66 13.32 1.34
N ALA A 36 -12.73 13.70 2.61
CA ALA A 36 -12.28 12.85 3.72
C ALA A 36 -13.03 11.51 3.74
N GLN A 37 -14.35 11.54 3.51
CA GLN A 37 -15.18 10.34 3.40
C GLN A 37 -14.81 9.45 2.21
N SER A 38 -14.47 10.05 1.06
CA SER A 38 -13.96 9.30 -0.09
C SER A 38 -12.67 8.57 0.24
N VAL A 39 -11.70 9.26 0.85
CA VAL A 39 -10.41 8.69 1.24
C VAL A 39 -10.59 7.57 2.29
N GLU A 40 -11.46 7.77 3.28
CA GLU A 40 -11.78 6.76 4.30
C GLU A 40 -12.34 5.47 3.67
N LYS A 41 -13.31 5.61 2.77
CA LYS A 41 -13.95 4.46 2.11
C LYS A 41 -13.00 3.77 1.12
N ALA A 42 -12.15 4.52 0.43
CA ALA A 42 -11.13 3.95 -0.44
C ALA A 42 -10.11 3.11 0.35
N ASN A 43 -9.67 3.59 1.51
CA ASN A 43 -8.83 2.84 2.44
C ASN A 43 -9.50 1.53 2.88
N LYS A 44 -10.77 1.59 3.31
CA LYS A 44 -11.54 0.39 3.69
C LYS A 44 -11.67 -0.60 2.54
N SER A 45 -11.91 -0.11 1.32
CA SER A 45 -11.96 -0.95 0.12
C SER A 45 -10.63 -1.65 -0.15
N LEU A 46 -9.51 -0.92 -0.15
CA LEU A 46 -8.19 -1.50 -0.41
C LEU A 46 -7.89 -2.67 0.53
N VAL A 47 -8.23 -2.49 1.80
CA VAL A 47 -7.98 -3.44 2.87
C VAL A 47 -8.84 -4.70 2.76
N LEU A 48 -10.12 -4.54 2.42
CA LEU A 48 -11.03 -5.68 2.20
C LEU A 48 -10.68 -6.47 0.94
N LEU A 49 -10.17 -5.79 -0.10
CA LEU A 49 -9.74 -6.43 -1.35
C LEU A 49 -8.43 -7.19 -1.18
N ASN A 50 -7.56 -6.76 -0.27
CA ASN A 50 -6.30 -7.45 0.02
C ASN A 50 -6.47 -8.61 1.05
N SER A 51 -7.72 -9.05 1.31
CA SER A 51 -8.12 -10.26 2.07
C SER A 51 -7.63 -10.44 3.53
N ASN A 52 -6.79 -9.56 4.04
CA ASN A 52 -6.22 -9.68 5.39
C ASN A 52 -7.14 -9.19 6.52
N PHE A 53 -8.35 -8.71 6.21
CA PHE A 53 -9.19 -7.98 7.16
C PHE A 53 -10.68 -8.25 6.94
N THR A 54 -11.45 -8.32 8.03
CA THR A 54 -12.91 -8.53 8.03
C THR A 54 -13.68 -7.23 8.26
N GLU A 55 -15.00 -7.24 7.99
CA GLU A 55 -15.87 -6.10 8.25
C GLU A 55 -15.93 -5.72 9.73
N ASP A 56 -16.11 -6.72 10.60
CA ASP A 56 -16.10 -6.54 12.06
C ASP A 56 -14.80 -5.87 12.52
N TYR A 57 -13.68 -6.27 11.92
CA TYR A 57 -12.39 -5.69 12.21
C TYR A 57 -12.32 -4.20 11.84
N LEU A 58 -12.81 -3.82 10.67
CA LEU A 58 -12.88 -2.41 10.25
C LEU A 58 -13.79 -1.59 11.18
N ALA A 59 -14.94 -2.14 11.58
CA ALA A 59 -15.89 -1.48 12.46
C ALA A 59 -15.33 -1.28 13.89
N ASN A 60 -14.59 -2.26 14.41
CA ASN A 60 -14.16 -2.24 15.81
C ASN A 60 -12.76 -1.62 16.02
N LYS A 61 -11.80 -1.87 15.12
CA LYS A 61 -10.39 -1.48 15.31
C LYS A 61 -10.01 -0.22 14.55
N VAL A 62 -10.45 -0.09 13.29
CA VAL A 62 -10.11 1.04 12.41
C VAL A 62 -11.08 2.21 12.61
N ARG A 63 -12.39 1.96 12.62
CA ARG A 63 -13.46 2.98 12.70
C ARG A 63 -13.31 4.05 11.61
N HIS A 64 -13.06 5.31 12.01
CA HIS A 64 -12.86 6.46 11.12
C HIS A 64 -11.39 6.88 10.99
N ASP A 65 -10.49 6.20 11.71
CA ASP A 65 -9.06 6.49 11.65
C ASP A 65 -8.40 5.53 10.66
N SER A 66 -8.42 5.92 9.38
CA SER A 66 -7.85 5.11 8.30
C SER A 66 -6.34 4.92 8.44
N THR A 67 -5.65 5.73 9.24
CA THR A 67 -4.20 5.56 9.44
C THR A 67 -3.85 4.27 10.19
N LYS A 68 -4.79 3.73 11.00
CA LYS A 68 -4.60 2.48 11.75
C LYS A 68 -4.46 1.25 10.86
N ILE A 69 -5.03 1.29 9.66
CA ILE A 69 -4.91 0.21 8.67
C ILE A 69 -3.42 -0.11 8.44
N TYR A 70 -2.61 0.93 8.26
CA TYR A 70 -1.20 0.80 7.93
C TYR A 70 -0.38 0.24 9.09
N ASP A 71 -0.65 0.71 10.32
CA ASP A 71 0.00 0.15 11.51
C ASP A 71 -0.22 -1.34 11.61
N ILE A 72 -1.45 -1.79 11.40
CA ILE A 72 -1.81 -3.19 11.57
C ILE A 72 -1.13 -4.03 10.49
N ALA A 73 -1.19 -3.59 9.23
CA ALA A 73 -0.52 -4.29 8.13
C ALA A 73 0.99 -4.45 8.41
N ILE A 74 1.61 -3.41 8.96
CA ILE A 74 3.03 -3.43 9.33
C ILE A 74 3.28 -4.33 10.55
N ILE A 75 2.46 -4.27 11.59
CA ILE A 75 2.57 -5.14 12.76
C ILE A 75 2.46 -6.62 12.36
N GLU A 76 1.52 -6.96 11.49
CA GLU A 76 1.36 -8.34 11.00
C GLU A 76 2.55 -8.77 10.13
N GLN A 77 3.07 -7.90 9.25
CA GLN A 77 4.29 -8.20 8.50
C GLN A 77 5.51 -8.39 9.41
N ARG A 78 5.67 -7.53 10.42
CA ARG A 78 6.75 -7.66 11.41
C ARG A 78 6.67 -9.01 12.13
N LYS A 79 5.47 -9.45 12.55
CA LYS A 79 5.31 -10.78 13.16
C LYS A 79 5.78 -11.91 12.24
N LYS A 80 5.49 -11.82 10.94
CA LYS A 80 5.96 -12.81 9.95
C LYS A 80 7.49 -12.80 9.83
N TYR A 81 8.11 -11.63 9.72
CA TYR A 81 9.57 -11.50 9.65
C TYR A 81 10.27 -11.93 10.95
N SER A 82 9.75 -11.54 12.11
CA SER A 82 10.28 -11.99 13.39
C SER A 82 10.18 -13.51 13.53
N LYS A 83 9.04 -14.11 13.17
CA LYS A 83 8.88 -15.57 13.18
C LYS A 83 9.84 -16.26 12.21
N LEU A 84 10.12 -15.65 11.06
CA LEU A 84 11.12 -16.15 10.12
C LEU A 84 12.51 -16.16 10.77
N LEU A 85 12.93 -15.04 11.40
CA LEU A 85 14.21 -14.97 12.12
C LEU A 85 14.29 -16.02 13.25
N ASP A 86 13.23 -16.14 14.06
CA ASP A 86 13.15 -17.14 15.14
C ASP A 86 13.31 -18.57 14.60
N ASN A 87 12.80 -18.86 13.40
CA ASN A 87 12.95 -20.15 12.74
C ASN A 87 14.38 -20.35 12.20
N LEU A 88 15.03 -19.30 11.70
CA LEU A 88 16.44 -19.35 11.29
C LEU A 88 17.38 -19.56 12.48
N ASP A 89 17.03 -19.09 13.67
CA ASP A 89 17.78 -19.36 14.90
C ASP A 89 17.65 -20.82 15.33
N LYS A 90 16.50 -21.45 15.07
CA LYS A 90 16.24 -22.86 15.38
C LYS A 90 16.82 -23.84 14.35
N CYS A 91 17.04 -23.38 13.12
CA CYS A 91 17.62 -24.17 12.03
C CYS A 91 18.71 -23.34 11.33
N PRO A 92 19.92 -23.27 11.90
CA PRO A 92 21.01 -22.45 11.39
C PRO A 92 21.42 -22.80 9.96
N GLU A 93 21.17 -24.03 9.52
CA GLU A 93 21.43 -24.54 8.17
C GLU A 93 20.69 -23.72 7.10
N LEU A 94 19.53 -23.15 7.45
CA LEU A 94 18.78 -22.29 6.54
C LEU A 94 19.51 -20.99 6.19
N ASN A 95 20.48 -20.55 7.00
CA ASN A 95 21.29 -19.37 6.70
C ASN A 95 22.26 -19.58 5.52
N ASN A 96 22.46 -20.83 5.09
CA ASN A 96 23.34 -21.14 3.95
C ASN A 96 22.63 -20.94 2.59
N PHE A 97 21.30 -20.75 2.57
CA PHE A 97 20.57 -20.48 1.34
C PHE A 97 20.70 -18.99 0.97
N SER A 98 21.22 -18.72 -0.23
CA SER A 98 21.41 -17.35 -0.76
C SER A 98 20.13 -16.51 -0.85
N VAL A 99 18.96 -17.16 -0.88
CA VAL A 99 17.64 -16.52 -0.91
C VAL A 99 17.26 -15.94 0.47
N ILE A 100 17.89 -16.41 1.55
CA ILE A 100 17.60 -16.00 2.92
C ILE A 100 18.68 -15.01 3.38
N ASP A 101 18.36 -13.73 3.31
CA ASP A 101 19.24 -12.64 3.76
C ASP A 101 18.74 -12.07 5.10
N ARG A 102 19.43 -12.43 6.17
CA ARG A 102 19.12 -11.96 7.53
C ARG A 102 19.27 -10.45 7.69
N ASP A 103 20.28 -9.86 7.07
CA ASP A 103 20.53 -8.42 7.19
C ASP A 103 19.42 -7.63 6.49
N LYS A 104 18.96 -8.13 5.34
CA LYS A 104 17.78 -7.58 4.65
C LYS A 104 16.51 -7.72 5.50
N ILE A 105 16.26 -8.86 6.12
CA ILE A 105 15.09 -9.06 7.00
C ILE A 105 15.16 -8.12 8.22
N ASN A 106 16.33 -7.98 8.85
CA ASN A 106 16.55 -7.07 9.96
C ASN A 106 16.38 -5.60 9.54
N GLY A 107 16.86 -5.23 8.35
CA GLY A 107 16.62 -3.92 7.74
C GLY A 107 15.13 -3.61 7.60
N LEU A 108 14.36 -4.53 7.02
CA LEU A 108 12.90 -4.41 6.88
C LEU A 108 12.19 -4.27 8.25
N LEU A 109 12.66 -5.00 9.27
CA LEU A 109 12.16 -4.87 10.63
C LEU A 109 12.51 -3.51 11.24
N SER A 110 13.70 -2.95 10.98
CA SER A 110 14.06 -1.61 11.45
C SER A 110 13.19 -0.53 10.80
N GLU A 111 13.09 -0.54 9.47
CA GLU A 111 12.28 0.39 8.68
C GLU A 111 10.80 0.38 9.12
N SER A 112 10.25 -0.82 9.31
CA SER A 112 8.89 -1.00 9.82
C SER A 112 8.69 -0.34 11.19
N GLY A 113 9.73 -0.29 12.03
CA GLY A 113 9.69 0.31 13.36
C GLY A 113 9.67 1.83 13.29
N THR A 114 10.51 2.39 12.41
CA THR A 114 10.50 3.82 12.08
C THR A 114 9.14 4.27 11.57
N PHE A 115 8.55 3.53 10.64
CA PHE A 115 7.24 3.85 10.09
C PHE A 115 6.13 3.86 11.15
N LEU A 116 6.09 2.85 12.04
CA LEU A 116 5.12 2.82 13.15
C LEU A 116 5.28 4.03 14.09
N SER A 117 6.53 4.43 14.36
CA SER A 117 6.83 5.61 15.18
C SER A 117 6.33 6.88 14.52
N GLU A 118 6.58 7.06 13.22
CA GLU A 118 6.10 8.20 12.43
C GLU A 118 4.57 8.25 12.38
N ASN A 119 3.90 7.14 12.09
CA ASN A 119 2.44 7.07 12.03
C ASN A 119 1.79 7.37 13.40
N SER A 120 2.44 6.95 14.48
CA SER A 120 2.04 7.30 15.85
C SER A 120 2.19 8.79 16.13
N LYS A 121 3.30 9.41 15.70
CA LYS A 121 3.50 10.87 15.80
C LYS A 121 2.43 11.63 15.02
N PHE A 122 2.13 11.22 13.79
CA PHE A 122 1.07 11.83 12.97
C PHE A 122 -0.28 11.82 13.68
N ARG A 123 -0.67 10.71 14.30
CA ARG A 123 -1.94 10.64 15.05
C ARG A 123 -1.95 11.51 16.30
N LYS A 124 -0.83 11.58 17.04
CA LYS A 124 -0.69 12.44 18.22
C LYS A 124 -0.75 13.92 17.85
N GLU A 125 -0.19 14.28 16.69
CA GLU A 125 -0.07 15.65 16.20
C GLU A 125 -1.12 16.01 15.14
N LYS A 126 -2.20 15.22 15.04
CA LYS A 126 -3.25 15.39 14.01
C LYS A 126 -3.84 16.81 13.97
N GLU A 127 -3.92 17.50 15.10
CA GLU A 127 -4.44 18.88 15.14
C GLU A 127 -3.52 19.86 14.41
N LYS A 128 -2.19 19.64 14.43
CA LYS A 128 -1.24 20.43 13.63
C LYS A 128 -1.41 20.16 12.14
N LEU A 129 -1.74 18.91 11.77
CA LEU A 129 -2.02 18.55 10.37
C LEU A 129 -3.24 19.26 9.79
N ALA A 130 -4.16 19.75 10.63
CA ALA A 130 -5.28 20.55 10.17
C ALA A 130 -4.84 21.88 9.50
N PHE A 131 -3.61 22.32 9.77
CA PHE A 131 -3.08 23.61 9.35
C PHE A 131 -1.80 23.49 8.50
N LEU A 132 -1.64 22.37 7.77
CA LEU A 132 -0.54 22.21 6.82
C LEU A 132 -0.49 23.41 5.86
N SER A 133 0.70 24.00 5.73
CA SER A 133 0.97 25.05 4.77
C SER A 133 0.92 24.52 3.34
N THR A 134 0.77 25.43 2.37
CA THR A 134 0.83 25.06 0.94
C THR A 134 2.17 24.41 0.58
N ARG A 135 3.28 24.82 1.23
CA ARG A 135 4.60 24.22 1.01
C ARG A 135 4.64 22.78 1.49
N GLU A 136 4.12 22.50 2.68
CA GLU A 136 4.07 21.14 3.23
C GLU A 136 3.18 20.23 2.38
N LEU A 137 2.01 20.70 1.95
CA LEU A 137 1.15 19.96 1.03
C LEU A 137 1.84 19.67 -0.30
N ASN A 138 2.56 20.64 -0.86
CA ASN A 138 3.34 20.43 -2.09
C ASN A 138 4.46 19.41 -1.90
N ASN A 139 5.16 19.44 -0.77
CA ASN A 139 6.21 18.46 -0.49
C ASN A 139 5.62 17.04 -0.41
N ILE A 140 4.49 16.87 0.27
CA ILE A 140 3.80 15.57 0.33
C ILE A 140 3.39 15.12 -1.09
N LEU A 141 2.78 16.01 -1.88
CA LEU A 141 2.39 15.70 -3.26
C LEU A 141 3.60 15.31 -4.13
N ASN A 142 4.71 16.03 -4.03
CA ASN A 142 5.93 15.73 -4.76
C ASN A 142 6.50 14.36 -4.39
N ASN A 143 6.49 14.00 -3.10
CA ASN A 143 6.91 12.68 -2.66
C ASN A 143 6.02 11.59 -3.25
N ILE A 144 4.69 11.76 -3.19
CA ILE A 144 3.73 10.83 -3.79
C ILE A 144 4.02 10.67 -5.28
N TYR A 145 4.14 11.78 -6.04
CA TYR A 145 4.36 11.71 -7.48
C TYR A 145 5.71 11.07 -7.83
N SER A 146 6.77 11.35 -7.06
CA SER A 146 8.07 10.72 -7.24
C SER A 146 7.99 9.20 -7.04
N GLU A 147 7.33 8.73 -5.99
CA GLU A 147 7.18 7.29 -5.73
C GLU A 147 6.31 6.60 -6.78
N LEU A 148 5.20 7.24 -7.20
CA LEU A 148 4.35 6.72 -8.27
C LEU A 148 5.13 6.62 -9.59
N GLN A 149 5.96 7.61 -9.91
CA GLN A 149 6.79 7.59 -11.11
C GLN A 149 7.81 6.46 -11.08
N THR A 150 8.44 6.18 -9.92
CA THR A 150 9.33 5.03 -9.75
C THR A 150 8.60 3.73 -10.08
N ILE A 151 7.42 3.51 -9.49
CA ILE A 151 6.62 2.29 -9.74
C ILE A 151 6.22 2.18 -11.21
N GLU A 152 5.79 3.27 -11.84
CA GLU A 152 5.44 3.27 -13.26
C GLU A 152 6.64 2.94 -14.16
N ASN A 153 7.85 3.37 -13.79
CA ASN A 153 9.07 3.01 -14.50
C ASN A 153 9.42 1.53 -14.28
N ASP A 154 9.39 1.03 -13.04
CA ASP A 154 9.60 -0.38 -12.71
C ASP A 154 8.63 -1.28 -13.49
N MET A 155 7.37 -0.86 -13.62
CA MET A 155 6.36 -1.57 -14.41
C MET A 155 6.72 -1.66 -15.89
N LYS A 156 7.29 -0.60 -16.48
CA LYS A 156 7.76 -0.61 -17.89
C LYS A 156 8.96 -1.53 -18.04
N GLU A 157 9.95 -1.40 -17.15
CA GLU A 157 11.14 -2.24 -17.17
C GLU A 157 10.80 -3.72 -17.04
N ILE A 158 9.83 -4.08 -16.19
CA ILE A 158 9.39 -5.47 -16.03
C ILE A 158 8.52 -5.96 -17.19
N ALA A 159 7.73 -5.07 -17.80
CA ALA A 159 7.04 -5.40 -19.04
C ALA A 159 8.04 -5.79 -20.14
N ASP A 160 9.14 -5.04 -20.24
CA ASP A 160 10.22 -5.23 -21.22
C ASP A 160 11.26 -6.27 -20.78
N MET A 161 11.20 -6.74 -19.53
CA MET A 161 12.15 -7.72 -19.00
C MET A 161 12.13 -8.99 -19.85
N ASP A 162 13.30 -9.28 -20.42
CA ASP A 162 13.63 -10.56 -20.98
C ASP A 162 14.33 -11.37 -19.91
N LEU A 163 13.61 -12.37 -19.38
CA LEU A 163 14.24 -13.33 -18.49
C LEU A 163 15.19 -14.13 -19.39
N ASP A 164 16.50 -14.00 -19.18
CA ASP A 164 17.47 -14.83 -19.88
C ASP A 164 17.32 -16.27 -19.37
N ILE A 165 16.49 -17.01 -20.08
CA ILE A 165 16.14 -18.40 -19.81
C ILE A 165 17.41 -19.26 -19.74
N LYS A 166 18.44 -18.94 -20.53
CA LYS A 166 19.70 -19.68 -20.53
C LYS A 166 20.46 -19.48 -19.22
N SER A 167 20.48 -18.26 -18.70
CA SER A 167 21.08 -17.97 -17.41
C SER A 167 20.31 -18.62 -16.25
N TRP A 168 18.97 -18.61 -16.30
CA TRP A 168 18.13 -19.27 -15.29
C TRP A 168 18.33 -20.79 -15.25
N ILE A 169 18.28 -21.46 -16.41
CA ILE A 169 18.53 -22.90 -16.50
C ILE A 169 19.93 -23.24 -15.99
N LYS A 170 20.94 -22.45 -16.37
CA LYS A 170 22.32 -22.63 -15.91
C LYS A 170 22.46 -22.48 -14.39
N GLU A 171 21.74 -21.54 -13.78
CA GLU A 171 21.72 -21.39 -12.31
C GLU A 171 21.06 -22.59 -11.62
N ILE A 172 19.92 -23.07 -12.14
CA ILE A 172 19.28 -24.29 -11.62
C ILE A 172 20.20 -25.50 -11.78
N ASP A 173 20.81 -25.69 -12.95
CA ASP A 173 21.78 -26.77 -13.21
C ASP A 173 22.91 -26.73 -12.18
N SER A 174 23.52 -25.56 -11.97
CA SER A 174 24.60 -25.39 -11.00
C SER A 174 24.16 -25.70 -9.57
N THR A 175 22.90 -25.43 -9.23
CA THR A 175 22.33 -25.70 -7.90
C THR A 175 22.06 -27.17 -7.70
N ILE A 176 21.51 -27.84 -8.72
CA ILE A 176 21.33 -29.30 -8.73
C ILE A 176 22.66 -30.01 -8.61
N GLU A 177 23.70 -29.59 -9.34
CA GLU A 177 25.04 -30.19 -9.20
C GLU A 177 25.58 -30.05 -7.78
N ARG A 178 25.48 -28.85 -7.18
CA ARG A 178 25.88 -28.64 -5.78
C ARG A 178 25.13 -29.56 -4.81
N MET A 179 23.81 -29.69 -4.98
CA MET A 179 22.98 -30.56 -4.12
C MET A 179 23.34 -32.04 -4.29
N ARG A 180 23.60 -32.49 -5.52
CA ARG A 180 24.05 -33.86 -5.81
C ARG A 180 25.43 -34.15 -5.25
N MET A 181 26.31 -33.15 -5.16
CA MET A 181 27.62 -33.27 -4.51
C MET A 181 27.52 -33.48 -2.99
N ASP A 182 26.50 -32.93 -2.33
CA ASP A 182 26.26 -33.17 -0.89
C ASP A 182 25.81 -34.62 -0.60
N ASN A 183 25.30 -35.33 -1.61
CA ASN A 183 24.97 -36.76 -1.60
C ASN A 183 24.09 -37.23 -0.41
N THR A 184 23.26 -36.34 0.11
CA THR A 184 22.24 -36.68 1.12
C THR A 184 20.92 -37.02 0.45
N GLU A 185 20.12 -37.87 1.09
CA GLU A 185 18.80 -38.26 0.59
C GLU A 185 17.88 -37.03 0.39
N SER A 186 17.92 -36.08 1.34
CA SER A 186 17.18 -34.82 1.24
C SER A 186 17.66 -33.92 0.09
N ALA A 187 18.97 -33.81 -0.14
CA ALA A 187 19.51 -33.01 -1.24
C ALA A 187 19.18 -33.61 -2.62
N ASN A 188 19.21 -34.94 -2.73
CA ASN A 188 18.83 -35.64 -3.96
C ASN A 188 17.33 -35.51 -4.27
N SER A 189 16.46 -35.58 -3.26
CA SER A 189 15.02 -35.34 -3.41
C SER A 189 14.71 -33.91 -3.88
N LEU A 190 15.33 -32.90 -3.25
CA LEU A 190 15.22 -31.49 -3.67
C LEU A 190 15.78 -31.25 -5.09
N ALA A 191 16.84 -31.95 -5.48
CA ALA A 191 17.39 -31.87 -6.82
C ALA A 191 16.39 -32.39 -7.88
N GLU A 192 15.67 -33.48 -7.61
CA GLU A 192 14.60 -33.98 -8.48
C GLU A 192 13.42 -32.99 -8.59
N GLU A 193 13.01 -32.37 -7.47
CA GLU A 193 11.97 -31.33 -7.50
C GLU A 193 12.38 -30.11 -8.36
N LEU A 194 13.64 -29.68 -8.27
CA LEU A 194 14.19 -28.60 -9.09
C LEU A 194 14.33 -28.99 -10.57
N GLU A 195 14.58 -30.26 -10.87
CA GLU A 195 14.60 -30.78 -12.23
C GLU A 195 13.20 -30.76 -12.85
N ASN A 196 12.17 -31.17 -12.08
CA ASN A 196 10.77 -31.07 -12.49
C ASN A 196 10.30 -29.61 -12.70
N LEU A 197 10.90 -28.65 -11.98
CA LEU A 197 10.67 -27.22 -12.21
C LEU A 197 11.23 -26.72 -13.55
N LYS A 198 12.26 -27.38 -14.12
CA LYS A 198 12.73 -27.09 -15.49
C LYS A 198 11.74 -27.57 -16.56
N GLU A 199 11.00 -28.65 -16.27
CA GLU A 199 9.97 -29.20 -17.15
C GLU A 199 8.65 -28.40 -17.10
N SER A 200 8.46 -27.59 -16.05
CA SER A 200 7.39 -26.60 -16.00
C SER A 200 7.53 -25.63 -17.17
N ASN A 201 6.45 -25.29 -17.87
CA ASN A 201 6.51 -24.36 -18.99
C ASN A 201 7.05 -23.00 -18.51
N LEU A 202 8.34 -22.74 -18.76
CA LEU A 202 9.06 -21.56 -18.29
C LEU A 202 8.44 -20.25 -18.81
N GLU A 203 7.74 -20.31 -19.94
CA GLU A 203 6.95 -19.20 -20.46
C GLU A 203 5.73 -18.91 -19.57
N ASP A 204 5.14 -19.92 -18.95
CA ASP A 204 4.06 -19.73 -17.97
C ASP A 204 4.61 -19.20 -16.64
N LEU A 205 5.81 -19.61 -16.21
CA LEU A 205 6.50 -18.99 -15.07
C LEU A 205 6.80 -17.50 -15.32
N ARG A 206 7.29 -17.14 -16.51
CA ARG A 206 7.49 -15.75 -16.93
C ARG A 206 6.19 -14.95 -16.85
N LYS A 207 5.10 -15.48 -17.40
CA LYS A 207 3.78 -14.84 -17.35
C LYS A 207 3.30 -14.65 -15.91
N ILE A 208 3.47 -15.64 -15.05
CA ILE A 208 3.07 -15.58 -13.64
C ILE A 208 3.87 -14.50 -12.91
N ILE A 209 5.19 -14.42 -13.09
CA ILE A 209 6.04 -13.40 -12.47
C ILE A 209 5.61 -12.00 -12.92
N LYS A 210 5.46 -11.78 -14.24
CA LYS A 210 5.02 -10.49 -14.78
C LYS A 210 3.62 -10.11 -14.28
N ALA A 211 2.68 -11.07 -14.27
CA ALA A 211 1.33 -10.84 -13.78
C ALA A 211 1.30 -10.51 -12.28
N SER A 212 2.08 -11.24 -11.48
CA SER A 212 2.19 -11.03 -10.03
C SER A 212 2.79 -9.66 -9.72
N TRP A 213 3.87 -9.29 -10.43
CA TRP A 213 4.47 -7.97 -10.28
C TRP A 213 3.49 -6.86 -10.67
N PHE A 214 2.83 -6.99 -11.82
CA PHE A 214 1.83 -6.03 -12.26
C PHE A 214 0.72 -5.86 -11.21
N LEU A 215 0.25 -6.97 -10.62
CA LEU A 215 -0.77 -6.93 -9.56
C LEU A 215 -0.27 -6.21 -8.30
N MET A 216 0.97 -6.49 -7.86
CA MET A 216 1.60 -5.81 -6.73
C MET A 216 1.76 -4.32 -6.99
N ALA A 217 2.35 -3.94 -8.13
CA ALA A 217 2.55 -2.57 -8.54
C ALA A 217 1.21 -1.81 -8.61
N GLN A 218 0.17 -2.42 -9.19
CA GLN A 218 -1.17 -1.86 -9.23
C GLN A 218 -1.74 -1.61 -7.82
N GLY A 219 -1.47 -2.51 -6.87
CA GLY A 219 -1.79 -2.33 -5.47
C GLY A 219 -1.05 -1.14 -4.85
N TYR A 220 0.25 -0.99 -5.12
CA TYR A 220 1.07 0.13 -4.62
C TYR A 220 0.64 1.49 -5.18
N LEU A 221 0.26 1.55 -6.46
CA LEU A 221 -0.30 2.75 -7.10
C LEU A 221 -1.61 3.23 -6.44
N ALA A 222 -2.30 2.35 -5.71
CA ALA A 222 -3.44 2.72 -4.87
C ALA A 222 -3.03 2.98 -3.40
N LEU A 223 -2.12 2.17 -2.86
CA LEU A 223 -1.68 2.22 -1.47
C LEU A 223 -0.99 3.55 -1.11
N ILE A 224 0.01 3.96 -1.90
CA ILE A 224 0.86 5.11 -1.58
C ILE A 224 0.04 6.39 -1.45
N PRO A 225 -0.82 6.77 -2.42
CA PRO A 225 -1.65 7.96 -2.27
C PRO A 225 -2.60 7.87 -1.07
N LEU A 226 -3.21 6.70 -0.82
CA LEU A 226 -4.11 6.54 0.31
C LEU A 226 -3.40 6.65 1.66
N TYR A 227 -2.14 6.22 1.74
CA TYR A 227 -1.30 6.33 2.91
C TYR A 227 -1.07 7.80 3.29
N TYR A 228 -0.74 8.64 2.31
CA TYR A 228 -0.51 10.07 2.55
C TYR A 228 -1.81 10.88 2.68
N LEU A 229 -2.88 10.52 1.95
CA LEU A 229 -4.15 11.24 2.01
C LEU A 229 -4.88 11.01 3.35
N ALA A 230 -4.77 9.82 3.94
CA ALA A 230 -5.41 9.50 5.22
C ALA A 230 -5.05 10.48 6.36
N PRO A 231 -3.77 10.75 6.67
CA PRO A 231 -3.39 11.70 7.71
C PRO A 231 -3.72 13.16 7.32
N ILE A 232 -3.69 13.52 6.04
CA ILE A 232 -4.11 14.87 5.58
C ILE A 232 -5.58 15.12 5.95
N VAL A 233 -6.47 14.16 5.69
CA VAL A 233 -7.92 14.37 5.88
C VAL A 233 -8.41 14.07 7.30
N LEU A 234 -7.64 13.29 8.07
CA LEU A 234 -7.99 12.85 9.44
C LEU A 234 -8.46 13.99 10.37
N PRO A 235 -7.80 15.17 10.41
CA PRO A 235 -8.18 16.24 11.32
C PRO A 235 -9.51 16.92 10.93
N HIS A 236 -9.94 16.73 9.68
CA HIS A 236 -11.07 17.44 9.09
C HIS A 236 -12.39 16.67 9.19
N VAL A 237 -12.35 15.37 9.49
CA VAL A 237 -13.54 14.50 9.54
C VAL A 237 -14.61 15.03 10.52
N ASN A 238 -14.18 15.52 11.68
CA ASN A 238 -15.10 16.05 12.70
C ASN A 238 -15.27 17.57 12.61
N SER A 239 -14.19 18.32 12.39
CA SER A 239 -14.21 19.79 12.44
C SER A 239 -14.98 20.44 11.29
N THR A 240 -15.16 19.75 10.16
CA THR A 240 -16.05 20.18 9.07
C THR A 240 -17.54 20.09 9.42
N ARG A 241 -17.90 19.25 10.39
CA ARG A 241 -19.29 19.01 10.82
C ARG A 241 -19.63 19.66 12.16
N TYR A 242 -18.70 19.62 13.10
CA TYR A 242 -18.85 20.06 14.48
C TYR A 242 -17.60 20.87 14.87
N PRO A 243 -17.52 22.14 14.47
CA PRO A 243 -16.40 23.00 14.86
C PRO A 243 -16.42 23.26 16.37
N GLY A 244 -15.29 23.68 16.94
CA GLY A 244 -15.20 24.06 18.35
C GLY A 244 -16.18 25.18 18.71
N LYS A 245 -16.57 25.26 19.99
CA LYS A 245 -17.54 26.27 20.49
C LYS A 245 -17.20 27.68 19.96
N GLY A 246 -18.10 28.27 19.19
CA GLY A 246 -18.01 29.66 18.73
C GLY A 246 -17.32 29.90 17.38
N THR A 247 -16.97 28.85 16.62
CA THR A 247 -16.42 29.00 15.25
C THR A 247 -17.34 28.31 14.24
N SER A 248 -17.58 28.93 13.09
CA SER A 248 -18.32 28.30 11.98
C SER A 248 -17.37 27.53 11.06
N PRO A 249 -17.73 26.36 10.51
CA PRO A 249 -16.85 25.66 9.56
C PRO A 249 -16.57 26.50 8.33
N VAL A 250 -17.52 27.37 7.95
CA VAL A 250 -17.37 28.28 6.80
C VAL A 250 -16.27 29.32 7.03
N GLU A 251 -16.03 29.72 8.29
CA GLU A 251 -14.96 30.66 8.64
C GLU A 251 -13.59 29.99 8.52
N ILE A 252 -13.49 28.71 8.90
CA ILE A 252 -12.24 27.93 8.86
C ILE A 252 -11.93 27.46 7.43
N TYR A 253 -12.90 26.83 6.77
CA TYR A 253 -12.76 26.25 5.45
C TYR A 253 -13.20 27.24 4.39
N ASN A 254 -12.27 28.09 3.97
CA ASN A 254 -12.46 29.06 2.90
C ASN A 254 -11.33 28.96 1.86
N ILE A 255 -11.44 29.71 0.76
CA ILE A 255 -10.48 29.64 -0.35
C ILE A 255 -9.05 30.05 0.05
N ASN A 256 -8.86 30.73 1.19
CA ASN A 256 -7.53 31.09 1.69
C ASN A 256 -6.83 29.92 2.41
N MET A 257 -7.60 28.94 2.91
CA MET A 257 -7.05 27.77 3.58
C MET A 257 -6.19 26.95 2.60
N PRO A 258 -4.92 26.63 2.93
CA PRO A 258 -4.02 25.89 2.06
C PRO A 258 -4.61 24.57 1.53
N LEU A 259 -5.27 23.79 2.40
CA LEU A 259 -5.94 22.56 2.01
C LEU A 259 -7.00 22.81 0.93
N VAL A 260 -7.86 23.82 1.12
CA VAL A 260 -8.93 24.18 0.18
C VAL A 260 -8.35 24.60 -1.16
N LYS A 261 -7.26 25.39 -1.18
CA LYS A 261 -6.56 25.74 -2.43
C LYS A 261 -6.02 24.52 -3.17
N LYS A 262 -5.61 23.49 -2.43
CA LYS A 262 -5.01 22.27 -2.97
C LYS A 262 -6.00 21.15 -3.29
N LEU A 263 -7.27 21.30 -2.91
CA LEU A 263 -8.32 20.31 -3.18
C LEU A 263 -8.40 19.87 -4.65
N PRO A 264 -8.33 20.75 -5.67
CA PRO A 264 -8.38 20.31 -7.07
C PRO A 264 -7.31 19.27 -7.41
N GLU A 265 -6.07 19.54 -7.01
CA GLU A 265 -4.93 18.65 -7.24
C GLU A 265 -5.06 17.35 -6.44
N LEU A 266 -5.49 17.44 -5.17
CA LEU A 266 -5.76 16.28 -4.32
C LEU A 266 -6.91 15.42 -4.87
N PHE A 267 -7.92 16.04 -5.49
CA PHE A 267 -9.03 15.33 -6.11
C PHE A 267 -8.58 14.55 -7.35
N ASP A 268 -7.65 15.10 -8.13
CA ASP A 268 -7.13 14.45 -9.33
C ASP A 268 -6.20 13.29 -8.97
N LEU A 269 -5.31 13.50 -7.99
CA LEU A 269 -4.55 12.41 -7.37
C LEU A 269 -5.49 11.29 -6.90
N HIS A 270 -6.50 11.61 -6.08
CA HIS A 270 -7.42 10.60 -5.56
C HIS A 270 -8.29 9.97 -6.65
N SER A 271 -8.62 10.69 -7.73
CA SER A 271 -9.33 10.12 -8.89
C SER A 271 -8.50 9.02 -9.56
N ASN A 272 -7.20 9.27 -9.73
CA ASN A 272 -6.26 8.27 -10.26
C ASN A 272 -6.10 7.10 -9.29
N THR A 273 -6.00 7.35 -8.00
CA THR A 273 -5.97 6.32 -6.95
C THR A 273 -7.20 5.40 -7.02
N LEU A 274 -8.41 5.96 -7.12
CA LEU A 274 -9.65 5.18 -7.23
C LEU A 274 -9.71 4.38 -8.54
N ARG A 275 -9.16 4.90 -9.64
CA ARG A 275 -9.01 4.15 -10.90
C ARG A 275 -8.06 2.97 -10.70
N ASN A 276 -6.92 3.18 -10.08
CA ASN A 276 -5.94 2.12 -9.82
C ASN A 276 -6.50 1.05 -8.89
N LEU A 277 -7.23 1.45 -7.85
CA LEU A 277 -7.92 0.53 -6.95
C LEU A 277 -9.01 -0.28 -7.66
N LYS A 278 -9.71 0.32 -8.63
CA LYS A 278 -10.67 -0.40 -9.48
C LYS A 278 -9.99 -1.43 -10.38
N ILE A 279 -8.84 -1.08 -10.99
CA ILE A 279 -8.07 -2.03 -11.82
C ILE A 279 -7.53 -3.17 -10.95
N PHE A 280 -6.99 -2.86 -9.76
CA PHE A 280 -6.54 -3.86 -8.80
C PHE A 280 -7.68 -4.82 -8.47
N ARG A 281 -8.84 -4.29 -8.04
CA ARG A 281 -10.06 -5.05 -7.78
C ARG A 281 -10.45 -5.98 -8.92
N ASP A 282 -10.39 -5.51 -10.17
CA ASP A 282 -10.82 -6.32 -11.33
C ASP A 282 -9.88 -7.51 -11.61
N LYS A 283 -8.74 -7.59 -10.90
CA LYS A 283 -7.73 -8.63 -11.03
C LYS A 283 -7.57 -9.53 -9.78
N VAL A 284 -8.25 -9.24 -8.67
CA VAL A 284 -8.26 -10.05 -7.42
C VAL A 284 -9.65 -10.60 -7.17
#